data_AF-A0A537XLZ3-F1
#
_entry.id   AF-A0A537XLZ3-F1
#
_cell.length_a   1.000
_cell.length_b   1.000
_cell.length_c   1.000
_cell.angle_alpha   90.00
_cell.angle_beta   90.00
_cell.angle_gamma   90.00
#
_symmetry.space_group_name_H-M   'P 1'
#
loop_
_entity.id
_entity.type
_entity.pdbx_description
1 polymer ?
#
loop_
_entity_poly.entity_id
_entity_poly.type
_entity_poly.pdbx_seq_one_letter_code
_entity_poly.pdbx_strand_id
1 'polypeptide(L)'
;MQGSKRWIVPVLLVGGLALGACGKAREAAPADPPAKVEQIVVAGSRHQGVRLTEQAARRLDVQTAPVAAGAGGKLVIPAAAVEYNNDGSTFTYTNPEPFAYVQQPITVDTVNASQAVLSAGPAAGTQVVTVGAAELLGVEVSEFEE
;
A
#
# COMPACT_ATOMS: atom_id res chain seq x y z
N MET A 1 87.56 7.71 39.95
CA MET A 1 86.19 7.69 40.50
C MET A 1 85.26 7.32 39.35
N GLN A 2 84.64 6.14 39.43
CA GLN A 2 83.74 5.58 38.42
C GLN A 2 82.44 6.40 38.35
N GLY A 3 82.00 6.71 37.14
CA GLY A 3 80.66 7.18 36.83
C GLY A 3 80.06 6.32 35.73
N SER A 4 79.40 5.23 36.13
CA SER A 4 78.42 4.49 35.34
C SER A 4 77.18 5.39 35.14
N LYS A 5 76.19 5.19 34.26
CA LYS A 5 75.71 4.06 33.46
C LYS A 5 74.76 4.66 32.41
N ARG A 6 74.70 4.04 31.23
CA ARG A 6 73.75 4.34 30.15
C ARG A 6 72.31 4.12 30.61
N TRP A 7 71.37 4.96 30.19
CA TRP A 7 70.04 4.47 29.78
C TRP A 7 69.39 5.34 28.70
N ILE A 8 68.99 4.68 27.63
CA ILE A 8 68.21 5.15 26.49
C ILE A 8 66.72 4.93 26.84
N VAL A 9 65.84 5.86 26.46
CA VAL A 9 64.66 5.64 25.58
C VAL A 9 63.81 6.93 25.57
N PRO A 10 63.43 7.46 24.39
CA PRO A 10 62.52 8.60 24.26
C PRO A 10 61.06 8.10 24.25
N VAL A 11 60.13 8.86 24.83
CA VAL A 11 58.69 8.61 24.66
C VAL A 11 58.07 9.78 23.89
N LEU A 12 57.79 9.50 22.62
CA LEU A 12 56.94 10.26 21.71
C LEU A 12 55.52 10.32 22.27
N LEU A 13 55.05 11.51 22.62
CA LEU A 13 53.64 11.79 22.93
C LEU A 13 52.92 12.16 21.63
N VAL A 14 52.40 11.15 20.92
CA VAL A 14 51.41 11.32 19.86
C VAL A 14 50.05 11.45 20.54
N GLY A 15 49.60 12.68 20.76
CA GLY A 15 48.23 12.98 21.23
C GLY A 15 47.23 12.81 20.10
N GLY A 16 46.54 11.67 20.06
CA GLY A 16 45.50 11.37 19.07
C GLY A 16 44.28 12.28 19.22
N LEU A 17 43.88 12.93 18.13
CA LEU A 17 42.55 13.50 17.96
C LEU A 17 41.52 12.36 17.96
N ALA A 18 40.81 12.18 19.06
CA ALA A 18 39.62 11.35 19.11
C ALA A 18 38.43 12.10 18.49
N LEU A 19 38.24 11.95 17.17
CA LEU A 19 37.00 12.32 16.49
C LEU A 19 35.90 11.30 16.86
N GLY A 20 35.34 11.43 18.06
CA GLY A 20 34.16 10.70 18.49
C GLY A 20 32.89 11.30 17.88
N ALA A 21 32.64 11.07 16.59
CA ALA A 21 31.40 11.47 15.91
C ALA A 21 30.48 10.28 15.59
N CYS A 22 30.59 9.17 16.32
CA CYS A 22 29.59 8.09 16.28
C CYS A 22 28.44 8.40 17.24
N GLY A 23 27.66 9.44 16.91
CA GLY A 23 26.32 9.61 17.47
C GLY A 23 25.40 8.58 16.82
N LYS A 24 25.03 7.54 17.57
CA LYS A 24 24.05 6.52 17.19
C LYS A 24 22.81 7.22 16.63
N ALA A 25 22.50 6.99 15.35
CA ALA A 25 21.22 7.45 14.78
C ALA A 25 20.11 6.93 15.70
N ARG A 26 19.23 7.84 16.14
CA ARG A 26 18.06 7.46 16.92
C ARG A 26 17.21 6.56 16.02
N GLU A 27 17.19 5.28 16.32
CA GLU A 27 16.32 4.32 15.66
C GLU A 27 14.89 4.79 15.90
N ALA A 28 14.21 5.19 14.82
CA ALA A 28 12.81 5.57 14.88
C ALA A 28 12.03 4.35 15.37
N ALA A 29 11.05 4.58 16.25
CA ALA A 29 10.13 3.50 16.62
C ALA A 29 9.52 2.91 15.33
N PRO A 30 9.32 1.58 15.25
CA PRO A 30 8.71 0.96 14.08
C PRO A 30 7.35 1.63 13.85
N ALA A 31 7.21 2.28 12.69
CA ALA A 31 5.95 2.86 12.26
C ALA A 31 4.98 1.72 11.89
N ASP A 32 3.68 1.95 12.05
CA ASP A 32 2.67 1.07 11.45
C ASP A 32 2.96 0.91 9.95
N PRO A 33 2.86 -0.31 9.41
CA PRO A 33 3.09 -0.52 7.99
C PRO A 33 2.08 0.30 7.18
N PRO A 34 2.50 0.83 6.01
CA PRO A 34 1.69 1.76 5.24
C PRO A 34 0.40 1.15 4.69
N ALA A 35 0.36 -0.17 4.54
CA ALA A 35 -0.78 -0.95 4.09
C ALA A 35 -0.84 -2.26 4.91
N LYS A 36 -2.04 -2.79 5.10
CA LYS A 36 -2.30 -4.10 5.72
C LYS A 36 -3.40 -4.80 4.94
N VAL A 37 -3.24 -6.10 4.68
CA VAL A 37 -4.33 -6.94 4.18
C VAL A 37 -5.14 -7.44 5.37
N GLU A 38 -6.44 -7.23 5.34
CA GLU A 38 -7.33 -7.64 6.44
C GLU A 38 -8.72 -8.04 5.93
N GLN A 39 -9.50 -8.67 6.81
CA GLN A 39 -10.90 -8.97 6.53
C GLN A 39 -11.79 -7.80 6.93
N ILE A 40 -12.40 -7.15 5.94
CA ILE A 40 -13.29 -6.00 6.10
C ILE A 40 -14.74 -6.48 5.93
N VAL A 41 -15.64 -6.03 6.81
CA VAL A 41 -17.05 -6.38 6.74
C VAL A 41 -17.79 -5.41 5.83
N VAL A 42 -18.37 -5.92 4.73
CA VAL A 42 -19.23 -5.16 3.82
C VAL A 42 -20.59 -5.84 3.78
N ALA A 43 -21.66 -5.07 4.04
CA ALA A 43 -23.03 -5.58 4.08
C ALA A 43 -23.22 -6.86 4.93
N GLY A 44 -22.47 -6.97 6.04
CA GLY A 44 -22.55 -8.11 6.97
C GLY A 44 -21.72 -9.34 6.58
N SER A 45 -21.03 -9.32 5.44
CA SER A 45 -20.13 -10.39 5.00
C SER A 45 -18.66 -9.95 5.10
N ARG A 46 -17.75 -10.88 5.42
CA ARG A 46 -16.31 -10.61 5.50
C ARG A 46 -15.68 -10.80 4.12
N HIS A 47 -14.95 -9.78 3.68
CA HIS A 47 -14.22 -9.77 2.41
C HIS A 47 -12.76 -9.48 2.67
N GLN A 48 -11.87 -10.04 1.86
CA GLN A 48 -10.48 -9.61 1.84
C GLN A 48 -10.41 -8.18 1.28
N GLY A 49 -9.55 -7.36 1.87
CA GLY A 49 -9.26 -6.04 1.35
C GLY A 49 -7.98 -5.46 1.95
N VAL A 50 -7.66 -4.26 1.50
CA VAL A 50 -6.48 -3.51 1.90
C VAL A 50 -6.90 -2.31 2.73
N ARG A 51 -6.30 -2.17 3.90
CA ARG A 51 -6.36 -0.94 4.68
C ARG A 51 -5.06 -0.16 4.51
N LEU A 52 -5.17 1.05 3.99
CA LEU A 52 -4.06 1.99 3.88
C LEU A 52 -4.02 2.93 5.09
N THR A 53 -2.81 3.33 5.47
CA THR A 53 -2.64 4.57 6.25
C THR A 53 -3.08 5.76 5.40
N GLU A 54 -3.53 6.84 6.04
CA GLU A 54 -3.92 8.06 5.33
C GLU A 54 -2.77 8.61 4.46
N GLN A 55 -1.53 8.56 4.96
CA GLN A 55 -0.36 8.98 4.20
C GLN A 55 -0.10 8.05 2.99
N ALA A 56 -0.31 6.74 3.11
CA ALA A 56 -0.19 5.84 1.97
C ALA A 56 -1.26 6.12 0.92
N ALA A 57 -2.53 6.27 1.33
CA ALA A 57 -3.62 6.62 0.42
C ALA A 57 -3.36 7.93 -0.33
N ARG A 58 -2.81 8.95 0.35
CA ARG A 58 -2.42 10.22 -0.29
C ARG A 58 -1.28 10.07 -1.28
N ARG A 59 -0.27 9.23 -1.00
CA ARG A 59 0.85 9.00 -1.93
C ARG A 59 0.44 8.23 -3.17
N LEU A 60 -0.49 7.30 -3.02
CA LEU A 60 -1.04 6.51 -4.12
C LEU A 60 -2.10 7.28 -4.94
N ASP A 61 -2.59 8.41 -4.41
CA ASP A 61 -3.69 9.19 -5.01
C ASP A 61 -4.86 8.31 -5.43
N VAL A 62 -5.33 7.45 -4.51
CA VAL A 62 -6.44 6.54 -4.82
C VAL A 62 -7.71 7.34 -5.07
N GLN A 63 -8.20 7.28 -6.31
CA GLN A 63 -9.42 8.00 -6.71
C GLN A 63 -10.59 7.02 -6.83
N THR A 64 -11.80 7.54 -6.58
CA THR A 64 -13.02 6.74 -6.69
C THR A 64 -14.09 7.47 -7.49
N ALA A 65 -14.98 6.70 -8.10
CA ALA A 65 -16.19 7.20 -8.74
C ALA A 65 -17.40 6.37 -8.27
N PRO A 66 -18.60 6.97 -8.21
CA PRO A 66 -19.80 6.21 -7.87
C PRO A 66 -20.20 5.27 -9.01
N VAL A 67 -20.68 4.08 -8.67
CA VAL A 67 -21.42 3.23 -9.61
C VAL A 67 -22.69 3.97 -10.05
N ALA A 68 -22.89 4.13 -11.36
CA ALA A 68 -24.09 4.75 -11.92
C ALA A 68 -25.16 3.69 -12.22
N ALA A 69 -26.44 4.08 -12.08
CA ALA A 69 -27.55 3.28 -12.58
C ALA A 69 -27.64 3.43 -14.11
N GLY A 70 -27.62 2.30 -14.81
CA GLY A 70 -27.80 2.22 -16.26
C GLY A 70 -29.24 1.89 -16.66
N ALA A 71 -29.48 1.84 -17.96
CA ALA A 71 -30.77 1.42 -18.50
C ALA A 71 -31.04 -0.08 -18.23
N GLY A 72 -32.32 -0.46 -18.12
CA GLY A 72 -32.71 -1.87 -17.99
C GLY A 72 -32.22 -2.56 -16.72
N GLY A 73 -31.99 -1.79 -15.64
CA GLY A 73 -31.48 -2.32 -14.36
C GLY A 73 -29.98 -2.66 -14.38
N LYS A 74 -29.24 -2.27 -15.42
CA LYS A 74 -27.79 -2.42 -15.49
C LYS A 74 -27.09 -1.41 -14.60
N LEU A 75 -25.82 -1.67 -14.32
CA LEU A 75 -24.93 -0.74 -13.62
C LEU A 75 -23.87 -0.25 -14.59
N VAL A 76 -23.32 0.94 -14.35
CA VAL A 76 -22.24 1.51 -15.16
C VAL A 76 -21.11 1.98 -14.25
N ILE A 77 -19.89 1.55 -14.53
CA ILE A 77 -18.68 2.00 -13.86
C ILE A 77 -17.68 2.52 -14.90
N PRO A 78 -16.72 3.38 -14.51
CA PRO A 78 -15.59 3.68 -15.38
C PRO A 78 -14.85 2.41 -15.77
N ALA A 79 -14.40 2.30 -17.02
CA ALA A 79 -13.66 1.12 -17.49
C ALA A 79 -12.38 0.88 -16.66
N ALA A 80 -11.77 1.96 -16.17
CA ALA A 80 -10.60 1.92 -15.28
C ALA A 80 -10.87 1.33 -13.88
N ALA A 81 -12.12 1.03 -13.53
CA ALA A 81 -12.48 0.38 -12.26
C ALA A 81 -12.69 -1.14 -12.42
N VAL A 82 -12.52 -1.69 -13.62
CA VAL A 82 -12.62 -3.12 -13.89
C VAL A 82 -11.26 -3.76 -13.73
N GLU A 83 -11.14 -4.65 -12.75
CA GLU A 83 -9.95 -5.47 -12.52
C GLU A 83 -10.24 -6.93 -12.91
N TYR A 84 -9.16 -7.64 -13.26
CA TYR A 84 -9.22 -9.03 -13.69
C TYR A 84 -8.35 -9.89 -12.79
N ASN A 85 -8.93 -10.99 -12.33
CA ASN A 85 -8.17 -12.09 -11.73
C ASN A 85 -7.46 -12.91 -12.80
N ASN A 86 -6.49 -13.71 -12.39
CA ASN A 86 -5.73 -14.61 -13.29
C ASN A 86 -6.60 -15.64 -14.02
N ASP A 87 -7.77 -15.99 -13.47
CA ASP A 87 -8.74 -16.90 -14.08
C ASP A 87 -9.71 -16.20 -15.06
N GLY A 88 -9.56 -14.89 -15.25
CA GLY A 88 -10.40 -14.06 -16.10
C GLY A 88 -11.70 -13.58 -15.43
N SER A 89 -11.98 -13.96 -14.18
CA SER A 89 -13.08 -13.38 -13.42
C SER A 89 -12.81 -11.90 -13.14
N THR A 90 -13.89 -11.10 -13.10
CA THR A 90 -13.80 -9.65 -12.93
C THR A 90 -14.22 -9.20 -11.54
N PHE A 91 -13.53 -8.21 -11.02
CA PHE A 91 -13.88 -7.56 -9.76
C PHE A 91 -13.65 -6.04 -9.86
N THR A 92 -14.07 -5.32 -8.84
CA THR A 92 -13.74 -3.91 -8.63
C THR A 92 -13.39 -3.70 -7.16
N TYR A 93 -12.52 -2.75 -6.86
CA TYR A 93 -12.33 -2.33 -5.47
C TYR A 93 -13.41 -1.32 -5.09
N THR A 94 -14.12 -1.61 -4.01
CA THR A 94 -15.03 -0.67 -3.36
C THR A 94 -14.36 0.03 -2.19
N ASN A 95 -14.87 1.20 -1.80
CA ASN A 95 -14.37 1.95 -0.66
C ASN A 95 -15.47 2.14 0.42
N PRO A 96 -15.79 1.11 1.22
CA PRO A 96 -16.87 1.15 2.21
C PRO A 96 -16.57 2.07 3.42
N GLU A 97 -15.29 2.29 3.71
CA GLU A 97 -14.80 3.14 4.79
C GLU A 97 -13.56 3.90 4.32
N PRO A 98 -13.21 5.05 4.93
CA PRO A 98 -11.97 5.76 4.61
C PRO A 98 -10.75 4.83 4.63
N PHE A 99 -10.00 4.83 3.53
CA PHE A 99 -8.75 4.07 3.33
C PHE A 99 -8.88 2.54 3.38
N ALA A 100 -10.11 2.01 3.37
CA ALA A 100 -10.39 0.58 3.30
C ALA A 100 -10.90 0.24 1.90
N TYR A 101 -10.20 -0.64 1.20
CA TYR A 101 -10.50 -0.99 -0.18
C TYR A 101 -10.76 -2.48 -0.30
N VAL A 102 -11.94 -2.85 -0.81
CA VAL A 102 -12.45 -4.22 -0.73
C VAL A 102 -12.81 -4.71 -2.11
N GLN A 103 -12.27 -5.87 -2.51
CA GLN A 103 -12.69 -6.51 -3.75
C GLN A 103 -14.17 -6.91 -3.69
N GLN A 104 -14.94 -6.48 -4.69
CA GLN A 104 -16.28 -6.98 -4.93
C GLN A 104 -16.39 -7.57 -6.33
N PRO A 105 -16.91 -8.80 -6.48
CA PRO A 105 -17.14 -9.39 -7.79
C PRO A 105 -18.07 -8.54 -8.64
N ILE A 106 -17.77 -8.46 -9.93
CA ILE A 106 -18.64 -7.83 -10.94
C ILE A 106 -18.84 -8.78 -12.10
N THR A 107 -19.93 -8.62 -12.82
CA THR A 107 -20.18 -9.31 -14.09
C THR A 107 -20.31 -8.27 -15.19
N VAL A 108 -19.25 -8.11 -15.97
CA VAL A 108 -19.21 -7.19 -17.12
C VAL A 108 -20.09 -7.74 -18.25
N ASP A 109 -20.97 -6.89 -18.77
CA ASP A 109 -21.81 -7.16 -19.94
C ASP A 109 -21.12 -6.63 -21.20
N THR A 110 -20.73 -5.35 -21.18
CA THR A 110 -19.94 -4.71 -22.25
C THR A 110 -18.95 -3.72 -21.67
N VAL A 111 -17.84 -3.50 -22.37
CA VAL A 111 -16.85 -2.48 -22.01
C VAL A 111 -16.41 -1.73 -23.26
N ASN A 112 -16.25 -0.42 -23.13
CA ASN A 112 -15.64 0.44 -24.13
C ASN A 112 -14.48 1.23 -23.50
N ALA A 113 -13.91 2.18 -24.23
CA ALA A 113 -12.72 2.92 -23.78
C ALA A 113 -12.91 3.72 -22.48
N SER A 114 -14.14 4.12 -22.12
CA SER A 114 -14.40 4.95 -20.94
C SER A 114 -15.26 4.27 -19.88
N GLN A 115 -16.14 3.34 -20.25
CA GLN A 115 -17.13 2.76 -19.35
C GLN A 115 -17.27 1.25 -19.54
N ALA A 116 -17.62 0.58 -18.44
CA ALA A 116 -18.11 -0.80 -18.41
C ALA A 116 -19.57 -0.82 -17.94
N VAL A 117 -20.42 -1.54 -18.68
CA VAL A 117 -21.79 -1.85 -18.29
C VAL A 117 -21.78 -3.22 -17.62
N LEU A 118 -22.37 -3.29 -16.43
CA LEU A 118 -22.41 -4.51 -15.61
C LEU A 118 -23.83 -5.07 -15.54
N SER A 119 -23.90 -6.39 -15.55
CA SER A 119 -25.13 -7.15 -15.24
C SER A 119 -25.28 -7.45 -13.76
N ALA A 120 -24.18 -7.47 -13.01
CA ALA A 120 -24.13 -7.59 -11.56
C ALA A 120 -22.90 -6.88 -10.99
N GLY A 121 -23.00 -6.38 -9.76
CA GLY A 121 -21.92 -5.68 -9.08
C GLY A 121 -22.42 -4.90 -7.85
N PRO A 122 -21.57 -4.03 -7.28
CA PRO A 122 -21.94 -3.16 -6.17
C PRO A 122 -23.16 -2.29 -6.50
N ALA A 123 -23.98 -1.97 -5.50
CA ALA A 123 -25.17 -1.15 -5.71
C ALA A 123 -24.82 0.24 -6.28
N ALA A 124 -25.73 0.83 -7.05
CA ALA A 124 -25.58 2.21 -7.53
C ALA A 124 -25.29 3.18 -6.37
N GLY A 125 -24.36 4.10 -6.58
CA GLY A 125 -23.83 5.01 -5.56
C GLY A 125 -22.65 4.46 -4.75
N THR A 126 -22.32 3.17 -4.87
CA THR A 126 -21.11 2.63 -4.23
C THR A 126 -19.86 3.25 -4.86
N GLN A 127 -18.90 3.68 -4.04
CA GLN A 127 -17.63 4.19 -4.55
C GLN A 127 -16.74 3.04 -5.00
N VAL A 128 -16.34 3.06 -6.27
CA VAL A 128 -15.38 2.12 -6.86
C VAL A 128 -14.08 2.83 -7.21
N VAL A 129 -12.95 2.15 -7.04
CA VAL A 129 -11.61 2.70 -7.31
C VAL A 129 -11.40 2.82 -8.82
N THR A 130 -10.91 3.98 -9.27
CA THR A 130 -10.60 4.29 -10.68
C THR A 130 -9.14 4.59 -10.94
N VAL A 131 -8.38 4.88 -9.88
CA VAL A 131 -6.93 5.12 -9.88
C VAL A 131 -6.37 4.46 -8.63
N GLY A 132 -5.26 3.74 -8.73
CA GLY A 132 -4.63 3.07 -7.59
C GLY A 132 -5.01 1.60 -7.41
N ALA A 133 -5.83 1.02 -8.30
CA ALA A 133 -6.32 -0.35 -8.16
C ALA A 133 -5.21 -1.40 -8.33
N ALA A 134 -4.28 -1.19 -9.27
CA ALA A 134 -3.13 -2.07 -9.47
C ALA A 134 -2.19 -2.07 -8.25
N GLU A 135 -2.03 -0.92 -7.59
CA GLU A 135 -1.23 -0.76 -6.39
C GLU A 135 -1.87 -1.46 -5.19
N LEU A 136 -3.21 -1.40 -5.06
CA LEU A 136 -3.95 -2.16 -4.05
C LEU A 136 -3.80 -3.67 -4.28
N LEU A 137 -3.94 -4.13 -5.52
CA LEU A 137 -3.71 -5.54 -5.87
C LEU A 137 -2.29 -5.97 -5.54
N GLY A 138 -1.31 -5.11 -5.82
CA GLY A 138 0.10 -5.31 -5.46
C GLY A 138 0.29 -5.60 -3.97
N VAL A 139 -0.41 -4.88 -3.10
CA VAL A 139 -0.39 -5.13 -1.65
C VAL A 139 -0.97 -6.51 -1.33
N GLU A 140 -2.11 -6.87 -1.92
CA GLU A 140 -2.75 -8.16 -1.65
C GLU A 140 -1.90 -9.35 -2.10
N VAL A 141 -1.21 -9.25 -3.24
CA VAL A 141 -0.36 -10.34 -3.73
C VAL A 141 0.97 -10.46 -3.00
N SER A 142 1.56 -9.34 -2.55
CA SER A 142 2.85 -9.33 -1.87
C SER A 142 2.82 -10.02 -0.50
N GLU A 143 1.68 -9.95 0.19
CA GLU A 143 1.48 -10.61 1.48
C GLU A 143 1.39 -12.15 1.38
N PHE A 144 1.28 -12.71 0.16
CA PHE A 144 1.32 -14.16 -0.06
C PHE A 144 2.72 -14.70 -0.39
N GLU A 145 3.72 -13.83 -0.54
CA GLU A 145 5.10 -14.21 -0.91
C GLU A 145 6.09 -14.25 0.27
N GLU A 146 5.68 -13.90 1.49
CA GLU A 146 6.44 -14.13 2.74
C GLU A 146 5.98 -15.41 3.49
#